data_AF-A0A9D4ZTF5-F1
#
_entry.id   AF-A0A9D4ZTF5-F1
#
_cell.length_a   1.000
_cell.length_b   1.000
_cell.length_c   1.000
_cell.angle_alpha   90.00
_cell.angle_beta   90.00
_cell.angle_gamma   90.00
#
_symmetry.space_group_name_H-M   'P 1'
#
loop_
_entity.id
_entity.type
_entity.pdbx_description
1 polymer ?
#
loop_
_entity_poly.entity_id
_entity_poly.type
_entity_poly.pdbx_seq_one_letter_code
_entity_poly.pdbx_strand_id
1 'polypeptide(L)'
;MGIAVPSILRERMLRCLDEEERWVVFVGPYEHHSNLLSWRQSLAEVVEIGLDDKGLLDMEALKLQLEAYKDSNRPLLGSFSACSNVTGIYSDTRAIARLLHQYNGFACFDFAASGPYVEIEMRSGKNDGYDAVFISPHKFLGGPDSPGVLLMNKALYQLRSAPPSTCGGGTVTYVNGFNEKDTLYMENIEERENGGTPPIIQTVRAALAFWVKEYIGYKEIEKREHIYITKALKRLVSNPNIKILGNLHAKRQAILSFLIYSTTNSCLSTDRNCQEQESELNLWQEMGNQRGKPLHGPFVAALLNDLFGIQARGGCACAGPYGHELLNINKSQSLAIRSAVQQGYIGVKPGWTRVSFPYYMSEEDFEYILSAIEFLALYGQRFLPLYTFNLRNGSWRMKTEKFEALHKEENCNISNHLLGNNLEEVNTNVGVKQQDVVVRRSQSYFDMAKYIANSLPKFPPQGILQEDIDYDTLYFRV
;
A
#
# COMPACT_ATOMS: atom_id res chain seq x y z
N MET A 1 6.68 27.42 4.12
CA MET A 1 5.26 27.82 4.01
C MET A 1 4.69 28.42 5.30
N GLY A 2 5.09 27.97 6.50
CA GLY A 2 4.61 28.58 7.76
C GLY A 2 3.19 28.16 8.19
N ILE A 3 2.66 27.07 7.63
CA ILE A 3 1.28 26.61 7.85
C ILE A 3 1.16 25.47 8.88
N ALA A 4 2.29 24.98 9.38
CA ALA A 4 2.33 23.93 10.40
C ALA A 4 2.31 24.59 11.78
N VAL A 5 1.46 24.10 12.68
CA VAL A 5 1.35 24.58 14.05
C VAL A 5 1.24 23.39 15.01
N PRO A 6 1.63 23.55 16.29
CA PRO A 6 1.33 22.55 17.31
C PRO A 6 -0.16 22.22 17.34
N SER A 7 -0.51 20.94 17.37
CA SER A 7 -1.89 20.46 17.24
C SER A 7 -2.84 21.08 18.27
N ILE A 8 -2.37 21.33 19.49
CA ILE A 8 -3.14 21.96 20.57
C ILE A 8 -3.50 23.43 20.30
N LEU A 9 -2.78 24.11 19.41
CA LEU A 9 -3.00 25.52 19.07
C LEU A 9 -3.82 25.69 17.78
N ARG A 10 -4.02 24.63 17.00
CA ARG A 10 -4.63 24.69 15.67
C ARG A 10 -5.99 25.38 15.66
N GLU A 11 -6.93 24.96 16.50
CA GLU A 11 -8.27 25.53 16.58
C GLU A 11 -8.29 26.98 17.08
N ARG A 12 -7.28 27.40 17.86
CA ARG A 12 -7.14 28.80 18.25
C ARG A 12 -6.64 29.63 17.07
N MET A 13 -5.62 29.16 16.36
CA MET A 13 -5.06 29.85 15.20
C MET A 13 -6.08 29.97 14.06
N LEU A 14 -6.83 28.91 13.76
CA LEU A 14 -7.88 28.95 12.73
C LEU A 14 -8.99 29.98 13.01
N ARG A 15 -9.25 30.30 14.28
CA ARG A 15 -10.22 31.36 14.65
C ARG A 15 -9.64 32.78 14.58
N CYS A 16 -8.32 32.90 14.47
CA CYS A 16 -7.62 34.17 14.45
C CYS A 16 -7.12 34.55 13.05
N LEU A 17 -7.10 33.60 12.11
CA LEU A 17 -6.66 33.81 10.73
C LEU A 17 -7.86 34.22 9.88
N ASP A 18 -7.65 35.20 9.01
CA ASP A 18 -8.60 35.52 7.95
C ASP A 18 -8.57 34.42 6.88
N GLU A 19 -9.65 34.28 6.11
CA GLU A 19 -9.73 33.24 5.09
C GLU A 19 -8.69 33.44 4.00
N GLU A 20 -8.37 34.68 3.63
CA GLU A 20 -7.37 35.02 2.60
C GLU A 20 -5.95 34.57 2.99
N GLU A 21 -5.65 34.47 4.29
CA GLU A 21 -4.34 34.02 4.79
C GLU A 21 -4.17 32.49 4.71
N ARG A 22 -5.28 31.76 4.55
CA ARG A 22 -5.28 30.30 4.57
C ARG A 22 -5.03 29.73 3.19
N TRP A 23 -4.00 28.91 3.07
CA TRP A 23 -3.76 28.12 1.87
C TRP A 23 -4.95 27.20 1.56
N VAL A 24 -5.25 27.04 0.27
CA VAL A 24 -6.15 26.00 -0.22
C VAL A 24 -5.30 24.89 -0.81
N VAL A 25 -5.42 23.69 -0.26
CA VAL A 25 -4.61 22.54 -0.65
C VAL A 25 -5.50 21.45 -1.24
N PHE A 26 -5.32 21.19 -2.53
CA PHE A 26 -5.99 20.12 -3.25
C PHE A 26 -5.19 18.83 -3.11
N VAL A 27 -5.86 17.74 -2.74
CA VAL A 27 -5.25 16.41 -2.61
C VAL A 27 -6.04 15.38 -3.39
N GLY A 28 -5.37 14.34 -3.89
CA GLY A 28 -6.00 13.33 -4.73
C GLY A 28 -6.68 12.19 -3.96
N PRO A 29 -7.31 11.26 -4.69
CA PRO A 29 -7.96 10.10 -4.09
C PRO A 29 -6.96 9.03 -3.65
N TYR A 30 -5.70 9.10 -4.10
CA TYR A 30 -4.67 8.10 -3.87
C TYR A 30 -3.78 8.36 -2.67
N GLU A 31 -4.04 9.44 -1.91
CA GLU A 31 -3.09 9.92 -0.94
C GLU A 31 -2.80 8.91 0.18
N HIS A 32 -1.50 8.66 0.37
CA HIS A 32 -1.02 8.05 1.59
C HIS A 32 -1.31 8.97 2.77
N HIS A 33 -1.53 8.38 3.95
CA HIS A 33 -1.81 9.13 5.18
C HIS A 33 -0.76 10.20 5.49
N SER A 34 0.51 10.00 5.12
CA SER A 34 1.57 11.01 5.31
C SER A 34 1.37 12.26 4.46
N ASN A 35 0.73 12.18 3.29
CA ASN A 35 0.39 13.37 2.52
C ASN A 35 -0.92 13.96 3.07
N LEU A 36 -1.99 13.17 3.17
CA LEU A 36 -3.32 13.65 3.57
C LEU A 36 -3.38 14.24 4.99
N LEU A 37 -2.89 13.51 5.99
CA LEU A 37 -3.03 13.92 7.40
C LEU A 37 -2.18 15.15 7.72
N SER A 38 -1.02 15.29 7.07
CA SER A 38 -0.15 16.46 7.23
C SER A 38 -0.88 17.74 6.83
N TRP A 39 -1.63 17.73 5.72
CA TRP A 39 -2.45 18.86 5.31
C TRP A 39 -3.65 19.07 6.22
N ARG A 40 -4.38 18.00 6.58
CA ARG A 40 -5.54 18.10 7.48
C ARG A 40 -5.18 18.67 8.86
N GLN A 41 -3.97 18.41 9.35
CA GLN A 41 -3.48 18.94 10.63
C GLN A 41 -2.75 20.28 10.51
N SER A 42 -2.60 20.82 9.30
CA SER A 42 -2.09 22.16 9.07
C SER A 42 -3.21 23.22 9.24
N LEU A 43 -2.84 24.49 9.03
CA LEU A 43 -3.77 25.63 8.95
C LEU A 43 -4.47 25.76 7.59
N ALA A 44 -4.05 24.98 6.58
CA ALA A 44 -4.66 25.01 5.27
C ALA A 44 -6.11 24.50 5.30
N GLU A 45 -6.89 24.96 4.33
CA GLU A 45 -8.11 24.30 3.93
C GLU A 45 -7.78 23.18 2.95
N VAL A 46 -8.30 21.98 3.20
CA VAL A 46 -8.01 20.80 2.39
C VAL A 46 -9.23 20.46 1.55
N VAL A 47 -9.03 20.42 0.23
CA VAL A 47 -10.04 20.03 -0.76
C VAL A 47 -9.64 18.68 -1.33
N GLU A 48 -10.43 17.66 -1.04
CA GLU A 48 -10.19 16.29 -1.51
C GLU A 48 -10.87 16.07 -2.86
N ILE A 49 -10.08 15.73 -3.88
CA ILE A 49 -10.58 15.38 -5.21
C ILE A 49 -10.80 13.88 -5.30
N GLY A 50 -12.00 13.50 -5.75
CA GLY A 50 -12.42 12.11 -5.86
C GLY A 50 -11.92 11.39 -7.10
N LEU A 51 -12.52 10.22 -7.32
CA LEU A 51 -12.30 9.40 -8.51
C LEU A 51 -13.37 9.69 -9.57
N ASP A 52 -12.99 9.58 -10.85
CA ASP A 52 -13.92 9.57 -11.97
C ASP A 52 -14.63 8.20 -12.11
N ASP A 53 -15.48 8.08 -13.13
CA ASP A 53 -16.20 6.84 -13.48
C ASP A 53 -15.28 5.67 -13.85
N LYS A 54 -14.02 5.94 -14.16
CA LYS A 54 -12.98 4.95 -14.48
C LYS A 54 -12.12 4.62 -13.26
N GLY A 55 -12.35 5.21 -12.09
CA GLY A 55 -11.51 5.02 -10.91
C GLY A 55 -10.15 5.69 -11.02
N LEU A 56 -10.05 6.75 -11.81
CA LEU A 56 -8.88 7.64 -11.96
C LEU A 56 -9.11 8.96 -11.23
N LEU A 57 -8.07 9.77 -10.99
CA LEU A 57 -8.26 11.12 -10.45
C LEU A 57 -9.22 11.92 -11.35
N ASP A 58 -10.28 12.47 -10.76
CA ASP A 58 -11.24 13.29 -11.50
C ASP A 58 -10.67 14.69 -11.80
N MET A 59 -10.13 14.84 -13.01
CA MET A 59 -9.52 16.08 -13.49
C MET A 59 -10.56 17.20 -13.71
N GLU A 60 -11.80 16.86 -14.03
CA GLU A 60 -12.86 17.87 -14.18
C GLU A 60 -13.33 18.37 -12.81
N ALA A 61 -13.45 17.49 -11.82
CA ALA A 61 -13.71 17.90 -10.44
C ALA A 61 -12.57 18.79 -9.90
N LEU A 62 -11.30 18.44 -10.15
CA LEU A 62 -10.17 19.31 -9.80
C LEU A 62 -10.30 20.68 -10.45
N LYS A 63 -10.61 20.75 -11.74
CA LYS A 63 -10.80 22.01 -12.46
C LYS A 63 -11.93 22.85 -11.88
N LEU A 64 -13.09 22.24 -11.58
CA LEU A 64 -14.23 22.92 -10.97
C LEU A 64 -13.87 23.51 -9.61
N GLN A 65 -13.12 22.75 -8.79
CA GLN A 65 -12.66 23.24 -7.50
C GLN A 65 -11.67 24.39 -7.68
N LEU A 66 -10.68 24.29 -8.57
CA LEU A 66 -9.75 25.38 -8.85
C LEU A 66 -10.48 26.65 -9.33
N GLU A 67 -11.50 26.51 -10.18
CA GLU A 67 -12.32 27.62 -10.62
C GLU A 67 -13.12 28.26 -9.47
N ALA A 68 -13.59 27.49 -8.50
CA ALA A 68 -14.29 28.02 -7.34
C ALA A 68 -13.39 28.89 -6.44
N TYR A 69 -12.08 28.63 -6.39
CA TYR A 69 -11.12 29.38 -5.58
C TYR A 69 -10.31 30.42 -6.37
N LYS A 70 -10.48 30.54 -7.69
CA LYS A 70 -9.63 31.42 -8.54
C LYS A 70 -9.65 32.89 -8.10
N ASP A 71 -10.78 33.36 -7.59
CA ASP A 71 -11.01 34.75 -7.19
C ASP A 71 -10.92 34.94 -5.66
N SER A 72 -10.53 33.91 -4.90
CA SER A 72 -10.51 33.98 -3.43
C SER A 72 -9.29 34.72 -2.87
N ASN A 73 -8.35 35.16 -3.72
CA ASN A 73 -7.07 35.78 -3.33
C ASN A 73 -6.23 34.93 -2.34
N ARG A 74 -6.44 33.61 -2.33
CA ARG A 74 -5.74 32.66 -1.45
C ARG A 74 -4.67 31.92 -2.23
N PRO A 75 -3.54 31.54 -1.60
CA PRO A 75 -2.53 30.73 -2.25
C PRO A 75 -3.07 29.30 -2.46
N LEU A 76 -2.99 28.83 -3.71
CA LEU A 76 -3.45 27.50 -4.13
C LEU A 76 -2.27 26.54 -4.26
N LEU A 77 -2.46 25.30 -3.80
CA LEU A 77 -1.44 24.26 -3.91
C LEU A 77 -2.10 22.90 -4.16
N GLY A 78 -1.64 22.17 -5.16
CA GLY A 78 -1.94 20.75 -5.33
C GLY A 78 -0.86 19.89 -4.70
N SER A 79 -1.22 18.92 -3.87
CA SER A 79 -0.30 17.92 -3.33
C SER A 79 -0.81 16.52 -3.63
N PHE A 80 -0.31 15.93 -4.71
CA PHE A 80 -0.84 14.69 -5.26
C PHE A 80 0.17 13.55 -5.23
N SER A 81 -0.28 12.34 -4.96
CA SER A 81 0.55 11.16 -5.14
C SER A 81 0.86 10.92 -6.62
N ALA A 82 2.14 10.80 -6.99
CA ALA A 82 2.54 10.49 -8.36
C ALA A 82 2.20 9.05 -8.77
N CYS A 83 2.06 8.16 -7.78
CA CYS A 83 1.61 6.78 -7.96
C CYS A 83 0.91 6.29 -6.70
N SER A 84 -0.20 5.58 -6.85
CA SER A 84 -0.88 4.94 -5.73
C SER A 84 -0.01 3.81 -5.14
N ASN A 85 0.30 3.90 -3.84
CA ASN A 85 0.93 2.80 -3.11
C ASN A 85 0.00 1.58 -2.94
N VAL A 86 -1.27 1.71 -3.28
CA VAL A 86 -2.27 0.65 -3.21
C VAL A 86 -2.36 -0.09 -4.54
N THR A 87 -2.74 0.60 -5.62
CA THR A 87 -3.04 -0.04 -6.90
C THR A 87 -1.89 0.02 -7.90
N GLY A 88 -0.83 0.78 -7.57
CA GLY A 88 0.28 1.08 -8.48
C GLY A 88 -0.08 2.06 -9.60
N ILE A 89 -1.33 2.54 -9.67
CA ILE A 89 -1.80 3.43 -10.76
C ILE A 89 -1.02 4.74 -10.71
N TYR A 90 -0.49 5.15 -11.85
CA TYR A 90 0.18 6.43 -12.01
C TYR A 90 -0.83 7.56 -12.18
N SER A 91 -0.58 8.67 -11.49
CA SER A 91 -1.25 9.93 -11.79
C SER A 91 -0.58 10.59 -13.00
N ASP A 92 -1.34 11.26 -13.86
CA ASP A 92 -0.75 12.14 -14.89
C ASP A 92 -0.27 13.44 -14.23
N THR A 93 0.89 13.35 -13.57
CA THR A 93 1.50 14.45 -12.82
C THR A 93 1.72 15.69 -13.69
N ARG A 94 1.99 15.51 -14.99
CA ARG A 94 2.20 16.62 -15.92
C ARG A 94 0.89 17.31 -16.27
N ALA A 95 -0.19 16.55 -16.48
CA ALA A 95 -1.52 17.15 -16.69
C ALA A 95 -2.03 17.88 -15.45
N ILE A 96 -1.83 17.29 -14.27
CA ILE A 96 -2.17 17.92 -12.99
C ILE A 96 -1.40 19.23 -12.81
N ALA A 97 -0.09 19.23 -13.05
CA ALA A 97 0.74 20.44 -12.96
C ALA A 97 0.26 21.54 -13.91
N ARG A 98 -0.01 21.20 -15.18
CA ARG A 98 -0.55 22.17 -16.16
C ARG A 98 -1.87 22.77 -15.70
N LEU A 99 -2.76 21.95 -15.15
CA LEU A 99 -4.05 22.43 -14.67
C LEU A 99 -3.88 23.35 -13.45
N LEU A 100 -3.06 22.98 -12.47
CA LEU A 100 -2.81 23.83 -11.29
C LEU A 100 -2.22 25.19 -11.68
N HIS A 101 -1.21 25.20 -12.56
CA HIS A 101 -0.56 26.44 -12.99
C HIS A 101 -1.47 27.36 -13.81
N GLN A 102 -2.46 26.82 -14.54
CA GLN A 102 -3.48 27.65 -15.22
C GLN A 102 -4.27 28.54 -14.24
N TYR A 103 -4.37 28.12 -12.98
CA TYR A 103 -5.04 28.85 -11.91
C TYR A 103 -4.04 29.45 -10.90
N ASN A 104 -2.78 29.65 -11.30
CA ASN A 104 -1.69 30.17 -10.45
C ASN A 104 -1.42 29.35 -9.17
N GLY A 105 -1.81 28.08 -9.14
CA GLY A 105 -1.53 27.17 -8.03
C GLY A 105 -0.19 26.45 -8.19
N PHE A 106 0.42 26.07 -7.07
CA PHE A 106 1.66 25.29 -7.04
C PHE A 106 1.40 23.79 -7.23
N ALA A 107 2.29 23.10 -7.95
CA ALA A 107 2.20 21.66 -8.22
C ALA A 107 3.22 20.84 -7.42
N CYS A 108 2.75 20.17 -6.36
CA CYS A 108 3.57 19.34 -5.47
C CYS A 108 3.22 17.86 -5.61
N PHE A 109 4.22 16.98 -5.59
CA PHE A 109 4.01 15.55 -5.81
C PHE A 109 4.72 14.63 -4.81
N ASP A 110 3.99 13.62 -4.31
CA ASP A 110 4.54 12.50 -3.54
C ASP A 110 5.11 11.45 -4.49
N PHE A 111 6.44 11.35 -4.53
CA PHE A 111 7.17 10.33 -5.29
C PHE A 111 7.64 9.16 -4.40
N ALA A 112 7.13 9.02 -3.18
CA ALA A 112 7.55 7.93 -2.31
C ALA A 112 7.24 6.54 -2.90
N ALA A 113 6.09 6.35 -3.57
CA ALA A 113 5.78 5.09 -4.23
C ALA A 113 6.54 4.91 -5.57
N SER A 114 6.57 5.95 -6.41
CA SER A 114 7.09 5.86 -7.77
C SER A 114 8.56 6.16 -7.95
N GLY A 115 9.16 6.92 -7.04
CA GLY A 115 10.54 7.41 -7.12
C GLY A 115 11.59 6.34 -7.39
N PRO A 116 11.51 5.12 -6.82
CA PRO A 116 12.45 4.05 -7.15
C PRO A 116 12.43 3.60 -8.62
N TYR A 117 11.36 3.91 -9.36
CA TYR A 117 11.06 3.29 -10.66
C TYR A 117 11.06 4.26 -11.84
N VAL A 118 10.71 5.54 -11.62
CA VAL A 118 10.50 6.52 -12.69
C VAL A 118 11.56 7.61 -12.70
N GLU A 119 11.83 8.18 -13.86
CA GLU A 119 12.59 9.42 -13.96
C GLU A 119 11.81 10.58 -13.31
N ILE A 120 12.50 11.42 -12.52
CA ILE A 120 11.89 12.57 -11.85
C ILE A 120 12.54 13.83 -12.40
N GLU A 121 11.83 14.53 -13.29
CA GLU A 121 12.29 15.81 -13.80
C GLU A 121 11.46 16.97 -13.21
N MET A 122 12.10 17.87 -12.48
CA MET A 122 11.40 19.01 -11.87
C MET A 122 10.82 19.97 -12.90
N ARG A 123 11.57 20.32 -13.96
CA ARG A 123 11.15 21.32 -14.98
C ARG A 123 10.60 22.61 -14.34
N SER A 124 11.19 23.06 -13.22
CA SER A 124 10.68 24.19 -12.44
C SER A 124 10.51 25.45 -13.31
N GLY A 125 9.39 26.16 -13.13
CA GLY A 125 9.02 27.34 -13.92
C GLY A 125 8.42 27.04 -15.30
N LYS A 126 8.30 25.76 -15.70
CA LYS A 126 7.51 25.36 -16.88
C LYS A 126 6.06 25.11 -16.47
N ASN A 127 5.13 25.24 -17.42
CA ASN A 127 3.72 24.99 -17.20
C ASN A 127 3.42 23.53 -16.77
N ASP A 128 4.25 22.56 -17.15
CA ASP A 128 4.17 21.17 -16.71
C ASP A 128 5.23 20.80 -15.63
N GLY A 129 5.84 21.83 -15.03
CA GLY A 129 6.86 21.69 -14.00
C GLY A 129 6.29 21.29 -12.65
N TYR A 130 7.16 20.88 -11.75
CA TYR A 130 6.85 20.60 -10.36
C TYR A 130 7.45 21.71 -9.50
N ASP A 131 6.68 22.16 -8.51
CA ASP A 131 7.14 23.12 -7.51
C ASP A 131 7.66 22.45 -6.26
N ALA A 132 7.21 21.24 -5.95
CA ALA A 132 7.89 20.41 -4.97
C ALA A 132 7.74 18.93 -5.28
N VAL A 133 8.76 18.16 -4.91
CA VAL A 133 8.70 16.71 -4.84
C VAL A 133 9.24 16.25 -3.51
N PHE A 134 8.56 15.30 -2.90
CA PHE A 134 9.06 14.60 -1.72
C PHE A 134 9.26 13.13 -2.04
N ILE A 135 10.43 12.62 -1.65
CA ILE A 135 10.96 11.32 -2.05
C ILE A 135 11.33 10.56 -0.78
N SER A 136 11.13 9.25 -0.82
CA SER A 136 11.53 8.30 0.22
C SER A 136 12.62 7.37 -0.31
N PRO A 137 13.91 7.75 -0.26
CA PRO A 137 14.98 6.91 -0.76
C PRO A 137 15.08 5.54 -0.06
N HIS A 138 14.52 5.36 1.14
CA HIS A 138 14.46 4.05 1.81
C HIS A 138 13.62 3.00 1.06
N LYS A 139 12.88 3.41 0.04
CA LYS A 139 12.13 2.52 -0.87
C LYS A 139 12.92 2.16 -2.14
N PHE A 140 14.10 2.73 -2.33
CA PHE A 140 14.99 2.43 -3.46
C PHE A 140 15.82 1.18 -3.16
N LEU A 141 16.27 0.49 -4.19
CA LEU A 141 17.21 -0.63 -4.05
C LEU A 141 18.52 -0.11 -3.41
N GLY A 142 18.90 -0.70 -2.28
CA GLY A 142 20.05 -0.25 -1.48
C GLY A 142 19.78 0.99 -0.61
N GLY A 143 18.57 1.52 -0.63
CA GLY A 143 18.18 2.73 0.08
C GLY A 143 17.76 2.61 1.55
N PRO A 144 17.40 1.45 2.15
CA PRO A 144 17.01 1.40 3.57
C PRO A 144 18.01 2.13 4.50
N ASP A 145 17.50 2.87 5.48
CA ASP A 145 18.24 3.79 6.38
C ASP A 145 18.71 5.12 5.77
N SER A 146 18.17 5.52 4.62
CA SER A 146 18.36 6.86 4.04
C SER A 146 17.34 7.89 4.58
N PRO A 147 17.64 9.20 4.54
CA PRO A 147 16.72 10.24 4.97
C PRO A 147 15.68 10.51 3.88
N GLY A 148 14.57 11.14 4.25
CA GLY A 148 13.64 11.72 3.27
C GLY A 148 14.30 12.88 2.51
N VAL A 149 13.91 13.08 1.26
CA VAL A 149 14.40 14.19 0.42
C VAL A 149 13.22 15.03 -0.01
N LEU A 150 13.27 16.33 0.29
CA LEU A 150 12.36 17.35 -0.22
C LEU A 150 13.15 18.24 -1.18
N LEU A 151 12.68 18.32 -2.42
CA LEU A 151 13.16 19.30 -3.38
C LEU A 151 12.00 20.25 -3.68
N MET A 152 12.22 21.55 -3.46
CA MET A 152 11.17 22.55 -3.64
C MET A 152 11.67 23.80 -4.35
N ASN A 153 10.78 24.43 -5.10
CA ASN A 153 10.94 25.73 -5.69
C ASN A 153 11.09 26.77 -4.57
N LYS A 154 12.10 27.65 -4.70
CA LYS A 154 12.39 28.70 -3.71
C LYS A 154 11.21 29.65 -3.47
N ALA A 155 10.25 29.73 -4.39
CA ALA A 155 9.00 30.48 -4.23
C ALA A 155 8.09 29.93 -3.12
N LEU A 156 8.17 28.63 -2.78
CA LEU A 156 7.42 28.04 -1.66
C LEU A 156 8.04 28.35 -0.28
N TYR A 157 9.28 28.85 -0.26
CA TYR A 157 9.99 29.16 0.98
C TYR A 157 9.68 30.56 1.50
N GLN A 158 8.66 30.63 2.36
CA GLN A 158 8.14 31.87 2.96
C GLN A 158 8.75 32.24 4.32
N LEU A 159 9.71 31.46 4.85
CA LEU A 159 10.30 31.67 6.18
C LEU A 159 11.61 32.48 6.16
N ARG A 160 11.90 33.22 5.09
CA ARG A 160 13.18 33.95 4.96
C ARG A 160 13.40 34.95 6.09
N SER A 161 12.34 35.65 6.48
CA SER A 161 12.35 36.67 7.52
C SER A 161 11.89 36.16 8.90
N ALA A 162 11.74 34.85 9.06
CA ALA A 162 11.29 34.19 10.29
C ALA A 162 12.26 33.05 10.67
N PRO A 163 12.26 32.55 11.91
CA PRO A 163 13.01 31.34 12.24
C PRO A 163 12.66 30.16 11.29
N PRO A 164 13.62 29.25 11.01
CA PRO A 164 13.34 28.05 10.22
C PRO A 164 12.31 27.14 10.89
N SER A 165 11.80 26.16 10.15
CA SER A 165 10.78 25.24 10.68
C SER A 165 11.30 24.45 11.88
N THR A 166 12.59 24.11 11.88
CA THR A 166 13.29 23.44 12.99
C THR A 166 14.56 24.20 13.32
N CYS A 167 14.56 24.93 14.43
CA CYS A 167 15.75 25.61 14.94
C CYS A 167 16.72 24.61 15.59
N GLY A 168 18.02 24.83 15.42
CA GLY A 168 19.05 24.03 16.09
C GLY A 168 20.45 24.56 15.83
N GLY A 169 21.46 23.91 16.43
CA GLY A 169 22.85 24.17 16.08
C GLY A 169 23.09 23.99 14.58
N GLY A 170 23.96 24.79 13.98
CA GLY A 170 24.21 24.74 12.54
C GLY A 170 23.20 25.50 11.66
N THR A 171 22.10 26.05 12.22
CA THR A 171 21.12 26.86 11.44
C THR A 171 21.38 28.37 11.48
N VAL A 172 22.34 28.80 12.29
CA VAL A 172 22.64 30.21 12.59
C VAL A 172 24.05 30.58 12.19
N THR A 173 24.23 31.83 11.79
CA THR A 173 25.55 32.46 11.64
C THR A 173 25.96 33.18 12.93
N TYR A 174 24.99 33.68 13.71
CA TYR A 174 25.24 34.34 14.98
C TYR A 174 24.05 34.22 15.94
N VAL A 175 24.34 34.03 17.23
CA VAL A 175 23.36 34.07 18.32
C VAL A 175 24.02 34.70 19.55
N ASN A 176 23.29 35.56 20.27
CA ASN A 176 23.75 36.16 21.52
C ASN A 176 22.80 35.84 22.68
N GLY A 177 23.22 36.14 23.91
CA GLY A 177 22.44 35.88 25.12
C GLY A 177 21.61 37.06 25.61
N PHE A 178 21.52 38.16 24.84
CA PHE A 178 20.89 39.41 25.29
C PHE A 178 19.52 39.63 24.67
N ASN A 179 19.36 39.38 23.37
CA ASN A 179 18.11 39.60 22.65
C ASN A 179 17.94 38.59 21.52
N GLU A 180 16.81 37.89 21.52
CA GLU A 180 16.49 36.90 20.49
C GLU A 180 16.45 37.50 19.08
N LYS A 181 16.08 38.79 18.96
CA LYS A 181 15.99 39.50 17.66
C LYS A 181 17.34 39.71 16.99
N ASP A 182 18.44 39.58 17.74
CA ASP A 182 19.79 39.69 17.19
C ASP A 182 20.28 38.36 16.59
N THR A 183 19.48 37.29 16.66
CA THR A 183 19.81 35.99 16.07
C THR A 183 19.83 36.10 14.55
N LEU A 184 20.98 35.79 13.96
CA LEU A 184 21.16 35.75 12.52
C LEU A 184 21.13 34.30 12.05
N TYR A 185 20.07 33.95 11.32
CA TYR A 185 19.94 32.64 10.69
C TYR A 185 20.68 32.58 9.36
N MET A 186 21.06 31.38 8.93
CA MET A 186 21.69 31.16 7.63
C MET A 186 20.80 31.59 6.46
N GLU A 187 21.41 32.15 5.41
CA GLU A 187 20.73 32.56 4.17
C GLU A 187 20.47 31.37 3.23
N ASN A 188 21.34 30.35 3.28
CA ASN A 188 21.14 29.12 2.52
C ASN A 188 19.96 28.34 3.11
N ILE A 189 18.90 28.17 2.32
CA ILE A 189 17.66 27.51 2.74
C ILE A 189 17.91 26.07 3.21
N GLU A 190 18.77 25.32 2.52
CA GLU A 190 19.02 23.92 2.85
C GLU A 190 19.76 23.79 4.18
N GLU A 191 20.80 24.59 4.41
CA GLU A 191 21.53 24.59 5.68
C GLU A 191 20.64 25.08 6.84
N ARG A 192 19.84 26.12 6.57
CA ARG A 192 18.94 26.74 7.56
C ARG A 192 17.86 25.78 8.07
N GLU A 193 17.39 24.84 7.25
CA GLU A 193 16.37 23.85 7.65
C GLU A 193 16.96 22.52 8.13
N ASN A 194 18.30 22.37 8.12
CA ASN A 194 19.01 21.18 8.60
C ASN A 194 19.61 21.41 10.00
N GLY A 195 18.74 21.61 10.99
CA GLY A 195 19.17 21.80 12.37
C GLY A 195 19.82 20.57 13.01
N GLY A 196 20.95 20.79 13.68
CA GLY A 196 21.75 19.75 14.33
C GLY A 196 22.78 19.13 13.39
N THR A 197 23.31 17.97 13.78
CA THR A 197 24.24 17.21 12.94
C THR A 197 23.48 16.60 11.77
N PRO A 198 23.85 16.91 10.50
CA PRO A 198 23.19 16.32 9.34
C PRO A 198 23.35 14.79 9.32
N PRO A 199 22.44 14.05 8.68
CA PRO A 199 22.50 12.58 8.63
C PRO A 199 23.50 12.10 7.56
N ILE A 200 24.79 12.40 7.73
CA ILE A 200 25.85 12.27 6.71
C ILE A 200 25.86 10.89 6.03
N ILE A 201 25.95 9.80 6.80
CA ILE A 201 25.99 8.43 6.25
C ILE A 201 24.70 8.06 5.53
N GLN A 202 23.56 8.54 6.05
CA GLN A 202 22.26 8.29 5.44
C GLN A 202 22.15 9.03 4.10
N THR A 203 22.68 10.27 4.00
CA THR A 203 22.74 11.04 2.76
C THR A 203 23.63 10.37 1.71
N VAL A 204 24.81 9.88 2.10
CA VAL A 204 25.68 9.09 1.20
C VAL A 204 24.94 7.87 0.68
N ARG A 205 24.21 7.16 1.56
CA ARG A 205 23.40 6.00 1.16
C ARG A 205 22.28 6.38 0.18
N ALA A 206 21.60 7.50 0.40
CA ALA A 206 20.59 8.00 -0.54
C ALA A 206 21.19 8.21 -1.93
N ALA A 207 22.34 8.89 -2.02
CA ALA A 207 23.03 9.13 -3.29
C ALA A 207 23.40 7.81 -4.01
N LEU A 208 23.94 6.83 -3.28
CA LEU A 208 24.25 5.50 -3.84
C LEU A 208 23.01 4.77 -4.36
N ALA A 209 21.88 4.87 -3.67
CA ALA A 209 20.62 4.27 -4.12
C ALA A 209 20.11 4.89 -5.44
N PHE A 210 20.30 6.20 -5.63
CA PHE A 210 20.03 6.85 -6.92
C PHE A 210 20.98 6.37 -8.02
N TRP A 211 22.29 6.23 -7.73
CA TRP A 211 23.26 5.72 -8.71
C TRP A 211 22.96 4.29 -9.15
N VAL A 212 22.52 3.42 -8.25
CA VAL A 212 22.09 2.05 -8.61
C VAL A 212 20.92 2.10 -9.59
N LYS A 213 19.91 2.94 -9.31
CA LYS A 213 18.76 3.11 -10.20
C LYS A 213 19.15 3.67 -11.58
N GLU A 214 20.03 4.66 -11.60
CA GLU A 214 20.55 5.27 -12.85
C GLU A 214 21.36 4.27 -13.67
N TYR A 215 22.19 3.45 -13.01
CA TYR A 215 22.98 2.41 -13.66
C TYR A 215 22.12 1.36 -14.36
N ILE A 216 21.01 0.95 -13.74
CA ILE A 216 20.05 -0.01 -14.33
C ILE A 216 19.28 0.64 -15.48
N GLY A 217 18.94 1.93 -15.33
CA GLY A 217 18.28 2.73 -16.35
C GLY A 217 16.75 2.66 -16.33
N TYR A 218 16.10 3.82 -16.46
CA TYR A 218 14.65 3.95 -16.31
C TYR A 218 13.85 3.13 -17.33
N LYS A 219 14.35 3.01 -18.57
CA LYS A 219 13.68 2.25 -19.64
C LYS A 219 13.64 0.75 -19.35
N GLU A 220 14.72 0.19 -18.80
CA GLU A 220 14.74 -1.23 -18.45
C GLU A 220 13.85 -1.50 -17.23
N ILE A 221 13.87 -0.61 -16.23
CA ILE A 221 12.95 -0.70 -15.08
C ILE A 221 11.50 -0.67 -15.56
N GLU A 222 11.12 0.31 -16.37
CA GLU A 222 9.77 0.43 -16.93
C GLU A 222 9.36 -0.83 -17.70
N LYS A 223 10.25 -1.34 -18.56
CA LYS A 223 10.00 -2.56 -19.34
C LYS A 223 9.75 -3.77 -18.44
N ARG A 224 10.57 -3.97 -17.41
CA ARG A 224 10.43 -5.09 -16.45
C ARG A 224 9.14 -5.00 -15.65
N GLU A 225 8.84 -3.83 -15.08
CA GLU A 225 7.59 -3.57 -14.35
C GLU A 225 6.38 -3.85 -15.24
N HIS A 226 6.41 -3.37 -16.49
CA HIS A 226 5.32 -3.57 -17.44
C HIS A 226 5.10 -5.04 -17.79
N ILE A 227 6.17 -5.82 -17.98
CA ILE A 227 6.09 -7.27 -18.23
C ILE A 227 5.40 -7.97 -17.06
N TYR A 228 5.87 -7.75 -15.83
CA TYR A 228 5.31 -8.42 -14.66
C TYR A 228 3.85 -8.07 -14.42
N ILE A 229 3.49 -6.79 -14.46
CA ILE A 229 2.11 -6.39 -14.18
C ILE A 229 1.14 -6.87 -15.28
N THR A 230 1.56 -6.84 -16.54
CA THR A 230 0.73 -7.31 -17.66
C THR A 230 0.49 -8.82 -17.56
N LYS A 231 1.55 -9.60 -17.27
CA LYS A 231 1.43 -11.04 -17.05
C LYS A 231 0.54 -11.36 -15.85
N ALA A 232 0.74 -10.69 -14.72
CA ALA A 232 -0.03 -10.92 -13.50
C ALA A 232 -1.53 -10.60 -13.70
N LEU A 233 -1.85 -9.46 -14.32
CA LEU A 233 -3.24 -9.09 -14.62
C LEU A 233 -3.88 -10.10 -15.58
N LYS A 234 -3.20 -10.47 -16.67
CA LYS A 234 -3.72 -11.45 -17.63
C LYS A 234 -4.01 -12.79 -16.98
N ARG A 235 -3.17 -13.24 -16.04
CA ARG A 235 -3.28 -14.54 -15.37
C ARG A 235 -4.36 -14.54 -14.28
N LEU A 236 -4.44 -13.51 -13.45
CA LEU A 236 -5.32 -13.53 -12.27
C LEU A 236 -6.73 -12.98 -12.51
N VAL A 237 -6.93 -12.09 -13.49
CA VAL A 237 -8.26 -11.46 -13.72
C VAL A 237 -9.29 -12.47 -14.20
N SER A 238 -8.88 -13.55 -14.87
CA SER A 238 -9.77 -14.63 -15.31
C SER A 238 -10.30 -15.50 -14.17
N ASN A 239 -9.68 -15.45 -12.98
CA ASN A 239 -10.10 -16.26 -11.84
C ASN A 239 -11.29 -15.60 -11.12
N PRO A 240 -12.48 -16.23 -11.07
CA PRO A 240 -13.69 -15.61 -10.51
C PRO A 240 -13.62 -15.38 -8.99
N ASN A 241 -12.76 -16.09 -8.28
CA ASN A 241 -12.55 -15.93 -6.84
C ASN A 241 -11.58 -14.78 -6.52
N ILE A 242 -10.85 -14.26 -7.49
CA ILE A 242 -9.93 -13.15 -7.31
C ILE A 242 -10.62 -11.87 -7.75
N LYS A 243 -10.45 -10.79 -6.99
CA LYS A 243 -10.77 -9.42 -7.46
C LYS A 243 -9.52 -8.57 -7.31
N ILE A 244 -8.95 -8.15 -8.43
CA ILE A 244 -7.90 -7.15 -8.43
C ILE A 244 -8.52 -5.77 -8.21
N LEU A 245 -7.91 -4.95 -7.36
CA LEU A 245 -8.40 -3.61 -7.02
C LEU A 245 -7.83 -2.54 -7.98
N GLY A 246 -8.64 -1.50 -8.22
CA GLY A 246 -8.32 -0.36 -9.10
C GLY A 246 -8.57 -0.63 -10.59
N ASN A 247 -8.40 0.40 -11.42
CA ASN A 247 -8.60 0.36 -12.86
C ASN A 247 -7.61 -0.61 -13.56
N LEU A 248 -8.12 -1.69 -14.16
CA LEU A 248 -7.35 -2.78 -14.81
C LEU A 248 -6.58 -2.37 -16.09
N HIS A 249 -6.93 -1.23 -16.70
CA HIS A 249 -6.37 -0.77 -17.96
C HIS A 249 -5.38 0.39 -17.80
N ALA A 250 -5.43 1.09 -16.66
CA ALA A 250 -4.54 2.21 -16.38
C ALA A 250 -3.08 1.76 -16.24
N LYS A 251 -2.16 2.61 -16.72
CA LYS A 251 -0.72 2.41 -16.52
C LYS A 251 -0.45 2.36 -15.02
N ARG A 252 0.24 1.31 -14.59
CA ARG A 252 0.55 1.08 -13.18
C ARG A 252 1.92 0.44 -12.99
N GLN A 253 2.48 0.64 -11.81
CA GLN A 253 3.58 -0.14 -11.27
C GLN A 253 3.15 -1.58 -11.05
N ALA A 254 4.11 -2.49 -10.91
CA ALA A 254 3.87 -3.89 -10.60
C ALA A 254 3.48 -4.11 -9.13
N ILE A 255 2.54 -3.30 -8.65
CA ILE A 255 1.87 -3.42 -7.36
C ILE A 255 0.49 -4.04 -7.61
N LEU A 256 0.21 -5.13 -6.89
CA LEU A 256 -1.03 -5.87 -7.05
C LEU A 256 -1.75 -5.97 -5.70
N SER A 257 -2.83 -5.21 -5.58
CA SER A 257 -3.78 -5.31 -4.46
C SER A 257 -4.98 -6.13 -4.89
N PHE A 258 -5.32 -7.16 -4.12
CA PHE A 258 -6.36 -8.11 -4.49
C PHE A 258 -7.13 -8.66 -3.28
N LEU A 259 -8.35 -9.11 -3.55
CA LEU A 259 -9.19 -9.86 -2.65
C LEU A 259 -9.31 -11.29 -3.16
N ILE A 260 -9.26 -12.25 -2.24
CA ILE A 260 -9.65 -13.64 -2.51
C ILE A 260 -11.01 -13.86 -1.88
N TYR A 261 -11.95 -14.41 -2.64
CA TYR A 261 -13.30 -14.66 -2.17
C TYR A 261 -13.51 -16.09 -1.74
N SER A 262 -14.26 -16.24 -0.67
CA SER A 262 -14.77 -17.54 -0.28
C SER A 262 -15.93 -17.95 -1.19
N THR A 263 -16.17 -19.24 -1.30
CA THR A 263 -17.27 -19.84 -2.04
C THR A 263 -18.14 -20.70 -1.13
N THR A 264 -19.39 -20.88 -1.52
CA THR A 264 -20.37 -21.76 -0.87
C THR A 264 -21.14 -22.54 -1.92
N ASN A 265 -21.57 -23.77 -1.58
CA ASN A 265 -22.53 -24.51 -2.37
C ASN A 265 -23.94 -24.20 -1.88
N SER A 266 -24.74 -23.49 -2.67
CA SER A 266 -26.19 -23.52 -2.48
C SER A 266 -26.74 -24.79 -3.12
N CYS A 267 -27.02 -25.80 -2.31
CA CYS A 267 -27.98 -26.84 -2.66
C CYS A 267 -29.27 -26.51 -1.92
N LEU A 268 -30.09 -25.65 -2.51
CA LEU A 268 -31.51 -25.55 -2.17
C LEU A 268 -32.29 -26.20 -3.31
N SER A 269 -32.92 -27.32 -2.96
CA SER A 269 -33.99 -28.07 -3.67
C SER A 269 -33.71 -28.69 -5.04
N THR A 270 -33.66 -30.03 -5.04
CA THR A 270 -34.29 -30.94 -6.03
C THR A 270 -34.19 -30.55 -7.51
N ASP A 271 -33.08 -30.91 -8.16
CA ASP A 271 -33.15 -31.33 -9.56
C ASP A 271 -32.15 -32.46 -9.82
N ARG A 272 -32.70 -33.67 -9.99
CA ARG A 272 -31.97 -34.81 -10.53
C ARG A 272 -31.94 -34.59 -12.03
N ASN A 273 -30.88 -33.98 -12.58
CA ASN A 273 -30.42 -34.17 -13.96
C ASN A 273 -29.26 -33.23 -14.26
N CYS A 274 -28.04 -33.62 -13.89
CA CYS A 274 -26.81 -33.09 -14.49
C CYS A 274 -25.75 -34.20 -14.44
N GLN A 275 -25.80 -35.11 -15.41
CA GLN A 275 -24.64 -35.91 -15.80
C GLN A 275 -24.12 -35.38 -17.14
N GLU A 276 -22.79 -35.47 -17.28
CA GLU A 276 -21.97 -35.31 -18.51
C GLU A 276 -21.41 -33.91 -18.83
N GLN A 277 -20.17 -33.66 -18.35
CA GLN A 277 -19.08 -32.99 -19.09
C GLN A 277 -17.74 -33.07 -18.31
N GLU A 278 -17.02 -34.19 -18.49
CA GLU A 278 -15.99 -34.72 -17.58
C GLU A 278 -14.58 -34.10 -17.62
N SER A 279 -14.33 -33.00 -18.33
CA SER A 279 -13.00 -32.35 -18.32
C SER A 279 -12.96 -30.95 -17.69
N GLU A 280 -14.08 -30.22 -17.64
CA GLU A 280 -14.21 -28.95 -16.90
C GLU A 280 -14.73 -29.14 -15.46
N LEU A 281 -15.25 -30.34 -15.14
CA LEU A 281 -15.89 -30.67 -13.85
C LEU A 281 -14.97 -30.60 -12.62
N ASN A 282 -13.64 -30.65 -12.76
CA ASN A 282 -12.75 -30.70 -11.59
C ASN A 282 -12.55 -29.32 -10.91
N LEU A 283 -12.64 -28.20 -11.62
CA LEU A 283 -12.56 -26.86 -10.98
C LEU A 283 -13.85 -26.53 -10.21
N TRP A 284 -15.01 -26.88 -10.77
CA TRP A 284 -16.32 -26.69 -10.12
C TRP A 284 -16.56 -27.65 -8.94
N GLN A 285 -15.80 -28.74 -8.82
CA GLN A 285 -15.83 -29.61 -7.63
C GLN A 285 -15.10 -29.02 -6.43
N GLU A 286 -14.11 -28.17 -6.68
CA GLU A 286 -13.30 -27.51 -5.64
C GLU A 286 -13.86 -26.15 -5.25
N MET A 287 -14.55 -25.47 -6.19
CA MET A 287 -15.13 -24.13 -6.03
C MET A 287 -16.65 -24.19 -5.92
N GLY A 288 -17.23 -23.50 -4.94
CA GLY A 288 -18.68 -23.43 -4.81
C GLY A 288 -19.36 -22.57 -5.88
N ASN A 289 -20.67 -22.78 -6.06
CA ASN A 289 -21.48 -22.08 -7.08
C ASN A 289 -21.81 -20.61 -6.74
N GLN A 290 -21.60 -20.18 -5.49
CA GLN A 290 -21.86 -18.80 -5.06
C GLN A 290 -20.65 -18.18 -4.37
N ARG A 291 -20.39 -16.91 -4.69
CA ARG A 291 -19.33 -16.07 -4.09
C ARG A 291 -19.81 -15.49 -2.76
N GLY A 292 -19.10 -15.79 -1.68
CA GLY A 292 -19.37 -15.27 -0.33
C GLY A 292 -18.62 -13.97 -0.03
N LYS A 293 -18.37 -13.70 1.26
CA LYS A 293 -17.49 -12.60 1.69
C LYS A 293 -16.02 -12.89 1.31
N PRO A 294 -15.18 -11.86 1.08
CA PRO A 294 -13.74 -12.05 0.87
C PRO A 294 -13.08 -12.65 2.11
N LEU A 295 -11.99 -13.39 1.92
CA LEU A 295 -11.08 -13.75 3.00
C LEU A 295 -10.39 -12.48 3.51
N HIS A 296 -10.12 -12.43 4.81
CA HIS A 296 -9.46 -11.27 5.43
C HIS A 296 -8.05 -11.07 4.84
N GLY A 297 -7.70 -9.84 4.45
CA GLY A 297 -6.39 -9.56 3.81
C GLY A 297 -5.18 -10.04 4.63
N PRO A 298 -5.12 -9.76 5.95
CA PRO A 298 -4.12 -10.33 6.86
C PRO A 298 -4.13 -11.86 6.96
N PHE A 299 -5.28 -12.52 6.79
CA PHE A 299 -5.34 -13.98 6.76
C PHE A 299 -4.69 -14.55 5.51
N VAL A 300 -5.03 -14.00 4.33
CA VAL A 300 -4.39 -14.39 3.07
C VAL A 300 -2.89 -14.12 3.10
N ALA A 301 -2.46 -13.00 3.70
CA ALA A 301 -1.03 -12.72 3.89
C ALA A 301 -0.35 -13.73 4.83
N ALA A 302 -1.03 -14.17 5.90
CA ALA A 302 -0.53 -15.23 6.77
C ALA A 302 -0.40 -16.56 6.01
N LEU A 303 -1.40 -16.95 5.19
CA LEU A 303 -1.32 -18.16 4.38
C LEU A 303 -0.17 -18.12 3.36
N LEU A 304 0.05 -16.98 2.70
CA LEU A 304 1.19 -16.81 1.78
C LEU A 304 2.53 -17.01 2.50
N ASN A 305 2.65 -16.50 3.73
CA ASN A 305 3.85 -16.67 4.54
C ASN A 305 4.00 -18.11 5.04
N ASP A 306 2.98 -18.66 5.68
CA ASP A 306 3.05 -19.91 6.42
C ASP A 306 3.17 -21.12 5.48
N LEU A 307 2.48 -21.10 4.33
CA LEU A 307 2.49 -22.22 3.37
C LEU A 307 3.63 -22.12 2.35
N PHE A 308 4.02 -20.89 1.96
CA PHE A 308 4.87 -20.67 0.80
C PHE A 308 6.12 -19.82 1.08
N GLY A 309 6.27 -19.26 2.28
CA GLY A 309 7.36 -18.35 2.62
C GLY A 309 7.30 -17.00 1.89
N ILE A 310 6.12 -16.62 1.38
CA ILE A 310 5.92 -15.38 0.61
C ILE A 310 5.48 -14.26 1.54
N GLN A 311 6.30 -13.21 1.64
CA GLN A 311 5.93 -12.03 2.41
C GLN A 311 4.96 -11.13 1.62
N ALA A 312 3.72 -11.04 2.09
CA ALA A 312 2.71 -10.10 1.58
C ALA A 312 2.28 -9.11 2.67
N ARG A 313 1.54 -8.07 2.28
CA ARG A 313 0.94 -7.12 3.24
C ARG A 313 -0.58 -7.23 3.23
N GLY A 314 -1.17 -7.44 4.41
CA GLY A 314 -2.62 -7.39 4.61
C GLY A 314 -3.07 -6.06 5.25
N GLY A 315 -4.19 -5.50 4.79
CA GLY A 315 -4.82 -4.31 5.39
C GLY A 315 -5.11 -3.19 4.38
N CYS A 316 -5.29 -1.96 4.88
CA CYS A 316 -5.63 -0.77 4.08
C CYS A 316 -4.41 0.06 3.58
N ALA A 317 -3.18 -0.43 3.75
CA ALA A 317 -1.95 0.18 3.25
C ALA A 317 -1.79 1.70 3.50
N CYS A 318 -2.25 2.19 4.67
CA CYS A 318 -2.22 3.62 5.03
C CYS A 318 -2.89 4.55 3.99
N ALA A 319 -3.93 4.06 3.33
CA ALA A 319 -4.73 4.79 2.35
C ALA A 319 -6.22 4.54 2.62
N GLY A 320 -6.64 4.77 3.87
CA GLY A 320 -7.99 4.48 4.37
C GLY A 320 -9.13 5.02 3.49
N PRO A 321 -9.14 6.33 3.13
CA PRO A 321 -10.16 6.89 2.25
C PRO A 321 -10.24 6.18 0.89
N TYR A 322 -9.09 5.95 0.24
CA TYR A 322 -9.08 5.19 -1.02
C TYR A 322 -9.56 3.76 -0.84
N GLY A 323 -9.24 3.14 0.30
CA GLY A 323 -9.74 1.82 0.65
C GLY A 323 -11.27 1.77 0.77
N HIS A 324 -11.92 2.84 1.24
CA HIS A 324 -13.37 2.93 1.25
C HIS A 324 -13.95 2.95 -0.17
N GLU A 325 -13.36 3.74 -1.07
CA GLU A 325 -13.78 3.76 -2.49
C GLU A 325 -13.60 2.38 -3.14
N LEU A 326 -12.42 1.75 -2.98
CA LEU A 326 -12.13 0.45 -3.59
C LEU A 326 -13.03 -0.69 -3.08
N LEU A 327 -13.52 -0.58 -1.85
CA LEU A 327 -14.37 -1.58 -1.19
C LEU A 327 -15.85 -1.16 -1.14
N ASN A 328 -16.22 -0.03 -1.77
CA ASN A 328 -17.57 0.54 -1.77
C ASN A 328 -18.15 0.73 -0.36
N ILE A 329 -17.34 1.26 0.56
CA ILE A 329 -17.73 1.49 1.95
C ILE A 329 -18.35 2.87 2.07
N ASN A 330 -19.65 2.90 2.37
CA ASN A 330 -20.36 4.15 2.56
C ASN A 330 -20.13 4.77 3.95
N LYS A 331 -20.65 5.97 4.16
CA LYS A 331 -20.49 6.74 5.41
C LYS A 331 -21.03 6.00 6.64
N SER A 332 -22.19 5.34 6.57
CA SER A 332 -22.76 4.63 7.73
C SER A 332 -21.92 3.42 8.11
N GLN A 333 -21.46 2.65 7.12
CA GLN A 333 -20.54 1.51 7.34
C GLN A 333 -19.20 1.98 7.91
N SER A 334 -18.64 3.08 7.40
CA SER A 334 -17.41 3.67 7.93
C SER A 334 -17.54 4.08 9.40
N LEU A 335 -18.67 4.69 9.78
CA LEU A 335 -18.94 5.07 11.17
C LEU A 335 -19.16 3.86 12.09
N ALA A 336 -19.78 2.79 11.58
CA ALA A 336 -19.90 1.53 12.31
C ALA A 336 -18.52 0.90 12.58
N ILE A 337 -17.65 0.84 11.58
CA ILE A 337 -16.25 0.39 11.73
C ILE A 337 -15.53 1.25 12.78
N ARG A 338 -15.67 2.59 12.70
CA ARG A 338 -15.07 3.51 13.69
C ARG A 338 -15.56 3.20 15.11
N SER A 339 -16.87 3.01 15.29
CA SER A 339 -17.45 2.71 16.60
C SER A 339 -16.91 1.41 17.18
N ALA A 340 -16.84 0.34 16.38
CA ALA A 340 -16.26 -0.93 16.80
C ALA A 340 -14.77 -0.80 17.15
N VAL A 341 -13.99 -0.04 16.38
CA VAL A 341 -12.58 0.24 16.70
C VAL A 341 -12.45 1.00 18.02
N GLN A 342 -13.35 1.95 18.33
CA GLN A 342 -13.35 2.68 19.61
C GLN A 342 -13.67 1.77 20.80
N GLN A 343 -14.42 0.69 20.59
CA GLN A 343 -14.68 -0.35 21.60
C GLN A 343 -13.51 -1.35 21.75
N GLY A 344 -12.41 -1.14 21.00
CA GLY A 344 -11.20 -1.97 21.06
C GLY A 344 -11.17 -3.11 20.06
N TYR A 345 -12.11 -3.17 19.12
CA TYR A 345 -12.17 -4.22 18.08
C TYR A 345 -11.45 -3.79 16.81
N ILE A 346 -10.12 -3.72 16.85
CA ILE A 346 -9.32 -3.23 15.70
C ILE A 346 -9.42 -4.16 14.49
N GLY A 347 -9.67 -5.45 14.71
CA GLY A 347 -9.75 -6.48 13.68
C GLY A 347 -10.90 -6.31 12.69
N VAL A 348 -11.92 -5.50 13.02
CA VAL A 348 -13.04 -5.20 12.08
C VAL A 348 -12.61 -4.37 10.87
N LYS A 349 -11.40 -3.78 10.91
CA LYS A 349 -10.90 -2.95 9.82
C LYS A 349 -10.86 -3.77 8.52
N PRO A 350 -11.47 -3.26 7.44
CA PRO A 350 -11.42 -3.93 6.15
C PRO A 350 -10.01 -3.85 5.55
N GLY A 351 -9.82 -4.52 4.42
CA GLY A 351 -8.57 -4.44 3.69
C GLY A 351 -8.45 -5.52 2.63
N TRP A 352 -7.27 -5.59 2.05
CA TRP A 352 -6.92 -6.52 0.97
C TRP A 352 -5.54 -7.10 1.22
N THR A 353 -5.11 -8.00 0.35
CA THR A 353 -3.72 -8.47 0.30
C THR A 353 -3.00 -7.76 -0.82
N ARG A 354 -1.76 -7.33 -0.56
CA ARG A 354 -0.92 -6.65 -1.54
C ARG A 354 0.42 -7.36 -1.67
N VAL A 355 0.80 -7.60 -2.92
CA VAL A 355 2.15 -8.00 -3.33
C VAL A 355 2.72 -6.97 -4.31
N SER A 356 4.04 -6.95 -4.46
CA SER A 356 4.74 -6.08 -5.40
C SER A 356 5.81 -6.92 -6.09
N PHE A 357 5.97 -6.75 -7.40
CA PHE A 357 6.94 -7.46 -8.22
C PHE A 357 8.05 -6.49 -8.62
N PRO A 358 9.09 -6.29 -7.79
CA PRO A 358 10.16 -5.36 -8.13
C PRO A 358 10.87 -5.79 -9.42
N TYR A 359 11.30 -4.83 -10.23
CA TYR A 359 12.02 -5.06 -11.48
C TYR A 359 13.27 -5.97 -11.39
N TYR A 360 13.86 -6.15 -10.20
CA TYR A 360 15.00 -7.03 -9.94
C TYR A 360 14.61 -8.44 -9.44
N MET A 361 13.32 -8.77 -9.41
CA MET A 361 12.81 -10.12 -9.12
C MET A 361 13.10 -11.07 -10.29
N SER A 362 13.33 -12.35 -9.99
CA SER A 362 13.46 -13.41 -10.99
C SER A 362 12.10 -13.78 -11.61
N GLU A 363 12.10 -14.39 -12.80
CA GLU A 363 10.85 -14.85 -13.41
C GLU A 363 10.27 -16.05 -12.64
N GLU A 364 11.13 -16.88 -12.06
CA GLU A 364 10.75 -18.01 -11.24
C GLU A 364 10.01 -17.60 -9.97
N ASP A 365 10.53 -16.61 -9.23
CA ASP A 365 9.86 -16.08 -8.03
C ASP A 365 8.52 -15.44 -8.40
N PHE A 366 8.46 -14.73 -9.53
CA PHE A 366 7.24 -14.14 -10.04
C PHE A 366 6.16 -15.21 -10.31
N GLU A 367 6.50 -16.28 -11.04
CA GLU A 367 5.56 -17.37 -11.35
C GLU A 367 5.18 -18.18 -10.09
N TYR A 368 6.11 -18.35 -9.16
CA TYR A 368 5.85 -18.99 -7.86
C TYR A 368 4.80 -18.20 -7.06
N ILE A 369 4.93 -16.87 -6.98
CA ILE A 369 3.98 -16.02 -6.27
C ILE A 369 2.59 -16.06 -6.91
N LEU A 370 2.50 -15.99 -8.26
CA LEU A 370 1.20 -16.08 -8.94
C LEU A 370 0.52 -17.43 -8.70
N SER A 371 1.27 -18.52 -8.76
CA SER A 371 0.76 -19.87 -8.50
C SER A 371 0.28 -20.02 -7.06
N ALA A 372 0.96 -19.39 -6.09
CA ALA A 372 0.54 -19.38 -4.69
C ALA A 372 -0.77 -18.59 -4.49
N ILE A 373 -0.93 -17.45 -5.16
CA ILE A 373 -2.18 -16.68 -5.12
C ILE A 373 -3.35 -17.49 -5.71
N GLU A 374 -3.14 -18.16 -6.84
CA GLU A 374 -4.15 -19.05 -7.45
C GLU A 374 -4.50 -20.23 -6.55
N PHE A 375 -3.49 -20.83 -5.89
CA PHE A 375 -3.72 -21.88 -4.90
C PHE A 375 -4.63 -21.37 -3.77
N LEU A 376 -4.36 -20.19 -3.22
CA LEU A 376 -5.21 -19.61 -2.17
C LEU A 376 -6.61 -19.23 -2.68
N ALA A 377 -6.74 -18.86 -3.94
CA ALA A 377 -8.06 -18.62 -4.55
C ALA A 377 -8.90 -19.90 -4.67
N LEU A 378 -8.25 -21.07 -4.75
CA LEU A 378 -8.90 -22.37 -4.84
C LEU A 378 -9.13 -23.01 -3.47
N TYR A 379 -8.10 -23.02 -2.60
CA TYR A 379 -8.10 -23.77 -1.36
C TYR A 379 -8.08 -22.90 -0.10
N GLY A 380 -7.79 -21.60 -0.20
CA GLY A 380 -7.45 -20.75 0.94
C GLY A 380 -8.52 -20.72 2.05
N GLN A 381 -9.80 -20.81 1.69
CA GLN A 381 -10.88 -20.86 2.69
C GLN A 381 -10.81 -22.10 3.58
N ARG A 382 -10.31 -23.23 3.07
CA ARG A 382 -10.26 -24.51 3.80
C ARG A 382 -9.35 -24.44 5.02
N PHE A 383 -8.40 -23.52 5.01
CA PHE A 383 -7.45 -23.32 6.11
C PHE A 383 -8.05 -22.54 7.30
N LEU A 384 -9.22 -21.90 7.16
CA LEU A 384 -9.85 -21.15 8.26
C LEU A 384 -9.92 -21.92 9.60
N PRO A 385 -10.30 -23.22 9.65
CA PRO A 385 -10.36 -23.99 10.91
C PRO A 385 -9.01 -24.14 11.63
N LEU A 386 -7.90 -24.06 10.89
CA LEU A 386 -6.53 -24.15 11.40
C LEU A 386 -6.02 -22.85 12.01
N TYR A 387 -6.75 -21.75 11.86
CA TYR A 387 -6.34 -20.46 12.41
C TYR A 387 -7.30 -19.94 13.47
N THR A 388 -6.78 -19.09 14.34
CA THR A 388 -7.52 -18.28 15.29
C THR A 388 -7.42 -16.82 14.87
N PHE A 389 -8.57 -16.16 14.75
CA PHE A 389 -8.64 -14.72 14.51
C PHE A 389 -8.78 -13.97 15.84
N ASN A 390 -7.93 -12.97 16.05
CA ASN A 390 -8.03 -12.07 17.20
C ASN A 390 -8.70 -10.76 16.77
N LEU A 391 -9.95 -10.57 17.20
CA LEU A 391 -10.76 -9.40 16.83
C LEU A 391 -10.26 -8.10 17.46
N ARG A 392 -9.52 -8.16 18.56
CA ARG A 392 -8.95 -6.97 19.25
C ARG A 392 -7.82 -6.33 18.48
N ASN A 393 -7.01 -7.11 17.75
CA ASN A 393 -5.84 -6.60 17.02
C ASN A 393 -5.80 -6.95 15.53
N GLY A 394 -6.70 -7.80 15.03
CA GLY A 394 -6.78 -8.21 13.64
C GLY A 394 -5.79 -9.29 13.21
N SER A 395 -5.05 -9.90 14.15
CA SER A 395 -4.05 -10.92 13.85
C SER A 395 -4.67 -12.30 13.63
N TRP A 396 -4.05 -13.07 12.74
CA TRP A 396 -4.35 -14.48 12.49
C TRP A 396 -3.17 -15.31 12.98
N ARG A 397 -3.44 -16.38 13.74
CA ARG A 397 -2.42 -17.31 14.24
C ARG A 397 -2.82 -18.74 13.96
N MET A 398 -1.88 -19.54 13.47
CA MET A 398 -2.09 -20.96 13.28
C MET A 398 -2.26 -21.67 14.64
N LYS A 399 -3.18 -22.61 14.71
CA LYS A 399 -3.41 -23.49 15.87
C LYS A 399 -2.43 -24.66 15.77
N THR A 400 -1.25 -24.52 16.35
CA THR A 400 -0.17 -25.52 16.28
C THR A 400 -0.65 -26.91 16.70
N GLU A 401 -1.48 -27.01 17.74
CA GLU A 401 -2.03 -28.29 18.24
C GLU A 401 -2.87 -29.05 17.19
N LYS A 402 -3.70 -28.33 16.41
CA LYS A 402 -4.51 -28.95 15.35
C LYS A 402 -3.65 -29.37 14.16
N PHE A 403 -2.61 -28.59 13.89
CA PHE A 403 -1.64 -28.90 12.84
C PHE A 403 -0.84 -30.17 13.20
N GLU A 404 -0.36 -30.27 14.44
CA GLU A 404 0.32 -31.46 14.96
C GLU A 404 -0.59 -32.69 15.02
N ALA A 405 -1.88 -32.52 15.33
CA ALA A 405 -2.85 -33.62 15.33
C ALA A 405 -3.06 -34.21 13.93
N LEU A 406 -3.20 -33.37 12.89
CA LEU A 406 -3.27 -33.80 11.49
C LEU A 406 -2.02 -34.57 11.07
N HIS A 407 -0.85 -34.19 11.60
CA HIS A 407 0.41 -34.92 11.36
C HIS A 407 0.53 -36.25 12.10
N LYS A 408 -0.16 -36.44 13.23
CA LYS A 408 -0.08 -37.66 14.04
C LYS A 408 -1.04 -38.76 13.60
N GLU A 409 -2.18 -38.41 13.00
CA GLU A 409 -3.18 -39.39 12.54
C GLU A 409 -2.75 -40.11 11.25
N GLU A 410 -1.85 -39.51 10.47
CA GLU A 410 -1.37 -40.07 9.20
C GLU A 410 0.16 -40.16 9.29
N ASN A 411 0.71 -41.38 9.42
CA ASN A 411 2.14 -41.74 9.50
C ASN A 411 3.01 -41.11 8.38
N CYS A 412 3.18 -39.79 8.40
CA CYS A 412 3.90 -39.02 7.41
C CYS A 412 5.26 -38.61 8.02
N ASN A 413 6.33 -39.24 7.55
CA ASN A 413 7.72 -38.82 7.78
C ASN A 413 7.99 -37.51 7.03
N ILE A 414 7.34 -36.42 7.42
CA ILE A 414 7.58 -35.11 6.83
C ILE A 414 8.27 -34.22 7.87
N SER A 415 9.58 -34.10 7.69
CA SER A 415 10.52 -33.40 8.56
C SER A 415 10.10 -31.95 8.86
N ASN A 416 10.12 -31.58 10.14
CA ASN A 416 10.46 -30.32 10.85
C ASN A 416 10.50 -28.92 10.14
N HIS A 417 10.09 -28.76 8.89
CA HIS A 417 10.28 -27.53 8.13
C HIS A 417 9.33 -26.38 8.51
N LEU A 418 8.19 -26.66 9.12
CA LEU A 418 7.20 -25.65 9.52
C LEU A 418 7.35 -25.17 10.98
N LEU A 419 8.10 -25.89 11.81
CA LEU A 419 8.18 -25.63 13.26
C LEU A 419 9.42 -24.83 13.71
N GLY A 420 10.20 -24.26 12.78
CA GLY A 420 11.21 -23.24 13.13
C GLY A 420 12.39 -23.71 14.00
N ASN A 421 12.72 -25.01 14.02
CA ASN A 421 13.96 -25.47 14.63
C ASN A 421 15.12 -25.40 13.63
N ASN A 422 16.21 -24.76 14.07
CA ASN A 422 17.44 -24.50 13.32
C ASN A 422 17.92 -25.72 12.51
N LEU A 423 18.07 -25.54 11.20
CA LEU A 423 18.68 -26.52 10.30
C LEU A 423 20.20 -26.46 10.47
N GLU A 424 20.77 -27.50 11.09
CA GLU A 424 22.16 -27.87 10.85
C GLU A 424 22.33 -28.28 9.38
N GLU A 425 23.51 -27.94 8.85
CA GLU A 425 23.92 -28.05 7.45
C GLU A 425 23.60 -29.41 6.82
N VAL A 426 22.74 -29.41 5.79
CA VAL A 426 22.64 -30.55 4.88
C VAL A 426 23.87 -30.53 3.98
N ASN A 427 24.81 -31.45 4.26
CA ASN A 427 25.99 -31.73 3.45
C ASN A 427 25.64 -31.89 1.97
N THR A 428 26.13 -30.96 1.15
CA THR A 428 26.02 -30.98 -0.31
C THR A 428 26.97 -32.03 -0.90
N ASN A 429 26.43 -33.19 -1.30
CA ASN A 429 27.12 -34.05 -2.26
C ASN A 429 26.73 -33.65 -3.70
N VAL A 430 27.71 -32.99 -4.35
CA VAL A 430 28.05 -32.91 -5.79
C VAL A 430 26.91 -33.06 -6.82
N GLY A 431 26.60 -31.95 -7.51
CA GLY A 431 26.14 -32.00 -8.92
C GLY A 431 24.79 -31.36 -9.26
N VAL A 432 24.04 -30.80 -8.31
CA VAL A 432 22.73 -30.18 -8.60
C VAL A 432 22.90 -28.66 -8.76
N LYS A 433 22.49 -28.10 -9.91
CA LYS A 433 22.49 -26.65 -10.12
C LYS A 433 21.57 -26.00 -9.08
N GLN A 434 21.98 -24.87 -8.51
CA GLN A 434 21.22 -24.17 -7.44
C GLN A 434 19.75 -23.90 -7.83
N GLN A 435 19.48 -23.73 -9.13
CA GLN A 435 18.14 -23.56 -9.70
C GLN A 435 17.26 -24.82 -9.60
N ASP A 436 17.82 -26.02 -9.77
CA ASP A 436 17.09 -27.29 -9.63
C ASP A 436 16.68 -27.54 -8.17
N VAL A 437 17.45 -27.04 -7.20
CA VAL A 437 17.13 -27.14 -5.77
C VAL A 437 15.95 -26.24 -5.39
N VAL A 438 15.91 -25.01 -5.92
CA VAL A 438 14.82 -24.04 -5.66
C VAL A 438 13.49 -24.53 -6.26
N VAL A 439 13.52 -25.07 -7.49
CA VAL A 439 12.31 -25.61 -8.14
C VAL A 439 11.76 -26.82 -7.39
N ARG A 440 12.63 -27.76 -6.96
CA ARG A 440 12.22 -28.91 -6.14
C ARG A 440 11.62 -28.50 -4.81
N ARG A 441 12.20 -27.49 -4.15
CA ARG A 441 11.68 -26.96 -2.88
C ARG A 441 10.31 -26.30 -3.06
N SER A 442 10.13 -25.53 -4.14
CA SER A 442 8.87 -24.86 -4.48
C SER A 442 7.75 -25.86 -4.73
N GLN A 443 8.01 -26.92 -5.51
CA GLN A 443 7.05 -27.98 -5.77
C GLN A 443 6.63 -28.69 -4.47
N SER A 444 7.60 -28.96 -3.58
CA SER A 444 7.33 -29.58 -2.28
C SER A 444 6.38 -28.75 -1.41
N TYR A 445 6.43 -27.40 -1.47
CA TYR A 445 5.49 -26.55 -0.74
C TYR A 445 4.06 -26.68 -1.28
N PHE A 446 3.88 -26.69 -2.59
CA PHE A 446 2.55 -26.87 -3.19
C PHE A 446 1.97 -28.26 -2.92
N ASP A 447 2.78 -29.30 -3.02
CA ASP A 447 2.33 -30.67 -2.77
C ASP A 447 1.87 -30.83 -1.31
N MET A 448 2.63 -30.28 -0.36
CA MET A 448 2.26 -30.24 1.06
C MET A 448 1.00 -29.42 1.30
N ALA A 449 0.93 -28.20 0.78
CA ALA A 449 -0.23 -27.34 0.96
C ALA A 449 -1.49 -27.98 0.38
N LYS A 450 -1.39 -28.64 -0.78
CA LYS A 450 -2.50 -29.37 -1.41
C LYS A 450 -2.92 -30.58 -0.59
N TYR A 451 -1.96 -31.32 -0.03
CA TYR A 451 -2.25 -32.44 0.88
C TYR A 451 -3.09 -31.98 2.08
N ILE A 452 -2.63 -30.92 2.77
CA ILE A 452 -3.36 -30.35 3.91
C ILE A 452 -4.74 -29.82 3.47
N ALA A 453 -4.82 -29.14 2.33
CA ALA A 453 -6.09 -28.62 1.83
C ALA A 453 -7.13 -29.72 1.52
N ASN A 454 -6.68 -30.94 1.19
CA ASN A 454 -7.54 -32.07 0.89
C ASN A 454 -8.04 -32.79 2.16
N SER A 455 -7.32 -32.69 3.28
CA SER A 455 -7.79 -33.23 4.57
C SER A 455 -8.75 -32.27 5.31
N LEU A 456 -8.87 -31.03 4.83
CA LEU A 456 -9.73 -30.01 5.40
C LEU A 456 -11.10 -29.92 4.70
N PRO A 457 -12.17 -29.51 5.42
CA PRO A 457 -13.50 -29.39 4.84
C PRO A 457 -13.51 -28.34 3.71
N LYS A 458 -14.09 -28.70 2.56
CA LYS A 458 -14.18 -27.81 1.38
C LYS A 458 -14.86 -26.49 1.68
N PHE A 459 -15.94 -26.55 2.46
CA PHE A 459 -16.75 -25.40 2.89
C PHE A 459 -16.80 -25.39 4.42
N PRO A 460 -15.83 -24.76 5.10
CA PRO A 460 -15.85 -24.74 6.56
C PRO A 460 -17.08 -23.97 7.07
N PRO A 461 -17.73 -24.45 8.14
CA PRO A 461 -18.89 -23.79 8.73
C PRO A 461 -18.51 -22.40 9.23
N GLN A 462 -19.49 -21.50 9.35
CA GLN A 462 -19.27 -20.19 9.96
C GLN A 462 -18.81 -20.36 11.40
N GLY A 463 -17.70 -19.72 11.77
CA GLY A 463 -17.25 -19.67 13.15
C GLY A 463 -18.18 -18.79 13.99
N ILE A 464 -18.35 -19.13 15.27
CA ILE A 464 -19.02 -18.26 16.24
C ILE A 464 -17.95 -17.28 16.76
N LEU A 465 -18.15 -15.99 16.52
CA LEU A 465 -17.39 -14.95 17.20
C LEU A 465 -17.89 -14.88 18.64
N GLN A 466 -16.99 -15.00 19.62
CA GLN A 466 -17.35 -14.99 21.04
C GLN A 466 -17.69 -13.58 21.58
N GLU A 467 -17.56 -12.54 20.77
CA GLU A 467 -17.74 -11.14 21.16
C GLU A 467 -18.97 -10.54 20.47
N ASP A 468 -19.65 -9.59 21.15
CA ASP A 468 -20.88 -8.91 20.71
C ASP A 468 -20.65 -7.93 19.54
N ILE A 469 -20.11 -8.40 18.41
CA ILE A 469 -20.01 -7.63 17.18
C ILE A 469 -21.05 -8.12 16.18
N ASP A 470 -21.78 -7.18 15.60
CA ASP A 470 -22.66 -7.43 14.46
C ASP A 470 -21.85 -7.95 13.26
N TYR A 471 -22.20 -9.16 12.80
CA TYR A 471 -21.56 -9.82 11.67
C TYR A 471 -21.63 -9.00 10.38
N ASP A 472 -22.64 -8.15 10.22
CA ASP A 472 -22.77 -7.26 9.06
C ASP A 472 -21.73 -6.13 9.06
N THR A 473 -21.10 -5.87 10.19
CA THR A 473 -19.95 -4.94 10.29
C THR A 473 -18.67 -5.55 9.69
N LEU A 474 -18.58 -6.88 9.58
CA LEU A 474 -17.41 -7.56 9.02
C LEU A 474 -17.49 -7.68 7.50
N TYR A 475 -16.53 -7.05 6.83
CA TYR A 475 -16.40 -7.08 5.37
C TYR A 475 -15.81 -8.38 4.82
N PHE A 476 -15.44 -9.31 5.69
CA PHE A 476 -14.71 -10.52 5.34
C PHE A 476 -15.28 -11.75 6.06
N ARG A 477 -14.92 -12.93 5.57
CA ARG A 477 -15.22 -14.22 6.20
C ARG A 477 -14.24 -14.49 7.34
N VAL A 478 -14.79 -14.97 8.46
CA VAL A 478 -14.07 -15.44 9.64
C VAL A 478 -14.42 -16.90 9.91
#